data_AF-A0AAV4L9H9-F1
#
_entry.id   AF-A0AAV4L9H9-F1
#
_cell.length_a   1.000
_cell.length_b   1.000
_cell.length_c   1.000
_cell.angle_alpha   90.00
_cell.angle_beta   90.00
_cell.angle_gamma   90.00
#
_symmetry.space_group_name_H-M   'P 1'
#
loop_
_entity.id
_entity.type
_entity.pdbx_description
1 polymer ?
#
loop_
_entity_poly.entity_id
_entity_poly.type
_entity_poly.pdbx_seq_one_letter_code
_entity_poly.pdbx_strand_id
1 'polypeptide(L)' 'MYNPERYRKGAPTVLDALYPFVGKTKYGYKTLTDEIAQRLKTMMQEICARYEMLIND' A
#
# COMPACT_ATOMS: atom_id res chain seq x y z
N MET A 1 2.72 22.60 2.74
CA MET A 1 2.99 22.64 4.20
C MET A 1 3.90 21.45 4.51
N TYR A 2 5.14 21.70 4.95
CA TYR A 2 6.13 20.66 5.26
C TYR A 2 5.72 19.94 6.54
N ASN A 3 5.41 18.64 6.46
CA ASN A 3 5.04 17.82 7.62
C ASN A 3 6.22 16.88 7.97
N PRO A 4 7.08 17.26 8.93
CA PRO A 4 8.31 16.53 9.26
C PRO A 4 8.10 15.14 9.88
N GLU A 5 6.86 14.80 10.25
CA GLU A 5 6.49 13.47 10.77
C GLU A 5 6.20 12.45 9.65
N ARG A 6 6.00 12.91 8.41
CA ARG A 6 5.64 12.04 7.28
C ARG A 6 6.83 11.28 6.69
N TYR A 7 8.04 11.70 7.01
CA TYR A 7 9.27 11.14 6.46
C TYR A 7 9.85 10.05 7.35
N ARG A 8 10.18 8.89 6.78
CA ARG A 8 11.05 7.92 7.47
C ARG A 8 12.45 8.52 7.56
N LYS A 9 12.95 8.67 8.78
CA LYS A 9 14.29 9.20 9.08
C LYS A 9 15.23 8.05 9.44
N GLY A 10 16.23 7.82 8.61
CA GLY A 10 17.42 7.02 8.94
C GLY A 10 18.62 7.93 9.24
N ALA A 11 19.76 7.37 9.63
CA ALA A 11 20.91 8.14 10.13
C ALA A 11 21.35 9.32 9.21
N PRO A 12 21.62 9.14 7.90
CA PRO A 12 21.84 10.26 6.98
C PRO A 12 20.71 10.48 5.95
N THR A 13 19.58 9.78 6.04
CA THR A 13 18.59 9.73 4.95
C THR A 13 17.18 10.09 5.42
N VAL A 14 16.58 11.09 4.77
CA VAL A 14 15.15 11.41 4.87
C VAL A 14 14.50 10.92 3.58
N LEU A 15 13.64 9.90 3.65
CA LEU A 15 12.99 9.30 2.48
C LEU A 15 11.47 9.47 2.55
N ASP A 16 10.89 9.97 1.46
CA ASP A 16 9.46 9.93 1.15
C ASP A 16 9.29 9.27 -0.21
N ALA A 17 8.94 7.99 -0.18
CA ALA A 17 8.84 7.15 -1.36
C ALA A 17 7.39 6.69 -1.51
N LEU A 18 6.64 7.42 -2.34
CA LEU A 18 5.26 7.11 -2.67
C LEU A 18 5.20 6.47 -4.06
N TYR A 19 4.65 5.27 -4.14
CA TYR A 19 4.55 4.51 -5.39
C TYR A 19 3.10 4.16 -5.71
N PRO A 20 2.59 4.52 -6.91
CA PRO A 20 1.32 4.00 -7.38
C PRO A 20 1.50 2.53 -7.78
N PHE A 21 0.70 1.63 -7.19
CA PHE A 21 0.70 0.22 -7.53
C PHE A 21 -0.66 -0.18 -8.09
N VAL A 22 -0.69 -0.58 -9.37
CA VAL A 22 -1.92 -0.98 -10.08
C VAL A 22 -1.73 -2.38 -10.68
N GLY A 23 -2.60 -3.30 -10.29
CA GLY A 23 -2.62 -4.68 -10.78
C GLY A 23 -3.96 -5.04 -11.43
N LYS A 24 -3.94 -5.95 -12.40
CA LYS A 24 -5.15 -6.57 -12.99
C LYS A 24 -5.18 -8.05 -12.66
N THR A 25 -6.38 -8.60 -12.58
CA THR A 25 -6.60 -10.04 -12.50
C THR A 25 -6.12 -10.74 -13.77
N LYS A 26 -5.75 -12.01 -13.64
CA LYS A 26 -5.46 -12.87 -14.79
C LYS A 26 -6.65 -12.82 -15.76
N TYR A 27 -6.37 -12.58 -17.04
CA TYR A 27 -7.36 -12.44 -18.13
C TYR A 27 -8.35 -11.27 -18.00
N GLY A 28 -8.18 -10.38 -17.01
CA GLY A 28 -9.04 -9.20 -16.86
C GLY A 28 -10.48 -9.49 -16.45
N TYR A 29 -10.74 -10.67 -15.86
CA TYR A 29 -12.06 -11.01 -15.35
C TYR A 29 -12.42 -10.15 -14.13
N LYS A 30 -13.70 -9.82 -14.02
CA LYS A 30 -14.27 -9.05 -12.90
C LYS A 30 -14.47 -9.94 -11.66
N THR A 31 -13.40 -10.59 -11.20
CA THR A 31 -13.43 -11.50 -10.03
C THR A 31 -13.20 -10.79 -8.69
N LEU A 32 -12.70 -9.56 -8.71
CA LEU A 32 -12.47 -8.76 -7.51
C LEU A 32 -13.72 -7.92 -7.19
N THR A 33 -14.79 -8.59 -6.77
CA THR A 33 -16.03 -7.94 -6.30
C THR A 33 -16.40 -8.44 -4.91
N ASP A 34 -17.28 -7.68 -4.23
CA ASP A 34 -17.94 -8.08 -2.98
C ASP A 34 -16.95 -8.56 -1.90
N GLU A 35 -17.20 -9.75 -1.34
CA GLU A 35 -16.38 -10.36 -0.29
C GLU A 35 -14.95 -10.63 -0.75
N ILE A 36 -14.74 -11.00 -2.01
CA ILE A 36 -13.39 -11.27 -2.55
C ILE A 36 -12.56 -9.98 -2.54
N ALA A 37 -13.16 -8.86 -2.93
CA ALA A 37 -12.50 -7.55 -2.87
C ALA A 37 -12.17 -7.14 -1.43
N GLN A 38 -13.10 -7.34 -0.49
CA GLN A 38 -12.87 -7.01 0.92
C GLN A 38 -11.74 -7.86 1.51
N ARG A 39 -11.74 -9.16 1.27
CA ARG A 39 -10.69 -10.06 1.75
C ARG A 39 -9.33 -9.72 1.16
N LEU A 40 -9.26 -9.35 -0.12
CA LEU A 40 -8.02 -8.87 -0.74
C LEU A 40 -7.52 -7.60 -0.06
N LYS A 41 -8.40 -6.64 0.25
CA LYS A 41 -8.04 -5.41 0.96
C LYS A 41 -7.41 -5.73 2.33
N THR A 42 -8.03 -6.62 3.10
CA THR A 42 -7.50 -7.05 4.40
C THR A 42 -6.12 -7.71 4.26
N MET A 43 -5.96 -8.66 3.32
CA MET A 43 -4.66 -9.32 3.10
C MET A 43 -3.58 -8.32 2.67
N MET A 44 -3.91 -7.35 1.82
CA MET A 44 -2.96 -6.30 1.42
C MET A 44 -2.54 -5.44 2.62
N GLN A 45 -3.48 -5.06 3.49
CA GLN A 45 -3.18 -4.31 4.71
C GLN A 45 -2.25 -5.10 5.65
N GLU A 46 -2.53 -6.39 5.86
CA GLU A 46 -1.69 -7.29 6.68
C GLU A 46 -0.27 -7.44 6.12
N ILE A 47 -0.14 -7.60 4.80
CA ILE A 47 1.15 -7.70 4.13
C ILE A 47 1.91 -6.38 4.26
N CYS A 48 1.27 -5.25 3.96
CA CYS A 48 1.90 -3.94 4.10
C CYS A 48 2.36 -3.68 5.53
N ALA A 49 1.54 -4.01 6.53
CA ALA A 49 1.92 -3.89 7.95
C ALA A 49 3.14 -4.76 8.29
N ARG A 50 3.20 -6.02 7.79
CA ARG A 50 4.33 -6.92 8.01
C ARG A 50 5.65 -6.37 7.48
N TYR A 51 5.62 -5.67 6.36
CA TYR A 51 6.81 -5.06 5.74
C TYR A 51 6.98 -3.58 6.09
N GLU A 52 6.23 -3.09 7.09
CA GLU A 52 6.24 -1.70 7.54
C GLU A 52 6.02 -0.68 6.41
N MET A 53 5.17 -1.03 5.45
CA MET A 53 4.72 -0.17 4.38
C MET A 53 3.41 0.52 4.78
N LEU A 54 3.30 1.81 4.42
CA LEU A 54 2.10 2.60 4.65
C LEU A 54 1.26 2.63 3.38
N ILE A 55 -0.03 2.33 3.50
CA ILE A 55 -1.00 2.51 2.43
C ILE A 55 -1.57 3.93 2.58
N ASN A 56 -1.45 4.74 1.52
CA ASN A 56 -2.18 6.00 1.43
C ASN A 56 -3.51 5.73 0.71
N ASP A 57 -4.63 5.93 1.41
CA ASP A 57 -5.98 5.98 0.82
C ASP A 57 -6.24 7.34 0.14
#